data_AF-A0AAV5UHJ4-F1
#
_entry.id   AF-A0AAV5UHJ4-F1
#
_cell.length_a   1.000
_cell.length_b   1.000
_cell.length_c   1.000
_cell.angle_alpha   90.00
_cell.angle_beta   90.00
_cell.angle_gamma   90.00
#
_symmetry.space_group_name_H-M   'P 1'
#
loop_
_entity.id
_entity.type
_entity.pdbx_description
1 polymer ?
#
loop_
_entity_poly.entity_id
_entity_poly.type
_entity_poly.pdbx_seq_one_letter_code
_entity_poly.pdbx_strand_id
1 'polypeptide(L)'
;FVIFYGSGSCKGYIATDVLNLVGLVYPTQGLGVATSIASVFGEQPIDGILGLGWPVLAEDNVVPPIQNLLDQLDQPIFTVWLDRHVLPLENKLGGLITFGALDNANCDAEVDYVTLSSKTYWQFPMTSFSVGTYSSNTKEEVISDTGTSWIGAPAAAVKGIVKATGAK
;
A
#
# COMPACT_ATOMS: atom_id res chain seq x y z
N PHE A 1 -19.40 -6.61 3.63
CA PHE A 1 -18.41 -5.54 3.80
C PHE A 1 -18.91 -4.19 3.28
N VAL A 2 -18.48 -3.13 3.95
CA VAL A 2 -18.56 -1.73 3.48
C VAL A 2 -17.20 -1.10 3.77
N ILE A 3 -16.57 -0.49 2.77
CA ILE A 3 -15.28 0.22 2.92
C ILE A 3 -15.47 1.67 2.51
N PHE A 4 -14.87 2.58 3.27
CA PHE A 4 -14.89 4.02 3.02
C PHE A 4 -13.52 4.49 2.52
N TYR A 5 -13.55 5.30 1.48
CA TYR A 5 -12.42 6.00 0.89
C TYR A 5 -12.69 7.51 0.97
N GLY A 6 -11.64 8.32 0.87
CA GLY A 6 -11.79 9.78 0.81
C GLY A 6 -12.72 10.24 -0.33
N SER A 7 -12.80 9.46 -1.41
CA SER A 7 -13.57 9.79 -2.62
C SER A 7 -14.95 9.13 -2.68
N GLY A 8 -15.33 8.32 -1.68
CA GLY A 8 -16.62 7.63 -1.66
C GLY A 8 -16.55 6.29 -0.93
N SER A 9 -17.46 5.38 -1.24
CA SER A 9 -17.51 4.07 -0.58
C SER A 9 -17.68 2.92 -1.59
N CYS A 10 -17.35 1.74 -1.12
CA CYS A 10 -17.60 0.47 -1.79
C CYS A 10 -18.41 -0.42 -0.85
N LYS A 11 -19.45 -1.08 -1.37
CA LYS A 11 -20.29 -2.02 -0.63
C LYS A 11 -20.47 -3.30 -1.40
N GLY A 12 -20.53 -4.40 -0.68
CA GLY A 12 -20.81 -5.70 -1.23
C GLY A 12 -20.93 -6.78 -0.17
N TYR A 13 -20.64 -8.00 -0.58
CA TYR A 13 -20.62 -9.17 0.29
C TYR A 13 -19.29 -9.90 0.18
N ILE A 14 -18.97 -10.73 1.18
CA ILE A 14 -17.79 -11.58 1.14
C ILE A 14 -18.15 -12.87 0.42
N ALA A 15 -17.35 -13.24 -0.58
CA ALA A 15 -17.36 -14.55 -1.20
C ALA A 15 -16.07 -15.30 -0.85
N THR A 16 -16.00 -16.58 -1.22
CA THR A 16 -14.80 -17.40 -1.07
C THR A 16 -14.54 -18.10 -2.37
N ASP A 17 -13.30 -18.05 -2.84
CA ASP A 17 -12.87 -18.72 -4.05
C ASP A 17 -11.37 -19.07 -3.98
N VAL A 18 -10.87 -19.72 -5.03
CA VAL A 18 -9.45 -20.03 -5.21
C VAL A 18 -8.70 -18.75 -5.57
N LEU A 19 -7.73 -18.37 -4.76
CA LEU A 19 -6.73 -17.36 -5.09
C LEU A 19 -5.58 -18.03 -5.86
N ASN A 20 -5.20 -17.47 -7.01
CA ASN A 20 -3.94 -17.75 -7.68
C ASN A 20 -3.15 -16.45 -7.81
N LEU A 21 -2.11 -16.29 -6.99
CA LEU A 21 -1.22 -15.13 -7.01
C LEU A 21 0.12 -15.54 -7.61
N VAL A 22 0.27 -15.37 -8.92
CA VAL A 22 1.52 -15.65 -9.66
C VAL A 22 2.00 -17.10 -9.43
N GLY A 23 1.07 -18.06 -9.41
CA GLY A 23 1.36 -19.48 -9.17
C GLY A 23 1.27 -19.93 -7.70
N LEU A 24 1.18 -19.00 -6.74
CA LEU A 24 0.85 -19.31 -5.35
C LEU A 24 -0.66 -19.50 -5.22
N VAL A 25 -1.09 -20.71 -4.85
CA VAL A 25 -2.51 -21.08 -4.86
C VAL A 25 -3.02 -21.27 -3.44
N TYR A 26 -4.14 -20.61 -3.11
CA TYR A 26 -4.87 -20.81 -1.86
C TYR A 26 -6.35 -21.11 -2.16
N PRO A 27 -6.90 -22.26 -1.73
CA PRO A 27 -8.19 -22.73 -2.23
C PRO A 27 -9.41 -22.00 -1.67
N THR A 28 -9.27 -21.28 -0.55
CA THR A 28 -10.40 -20.69 0.17
C THR A 28 -10.10 -19.27 0.61
N GLN A 29 -9.76 -18.39 -0.32
CA GLN A 29 -9.52 -16.98 -0.03
C GLN A 29 -10.86 -16.24 0.08
N GLY A 30 -11.08 -15.55 1.20
CA GLY A 30 -12.19 -14.61 1.32
C GLY A 30 -11.91 -13.35 0.49
N LEU A 31 -12.87 -12.89 -0.30
CA LEU A 31 -12.75 -11.68 -1.10
C LEU A 31 -14.05 -10.88 -1.08
N GLY A 32 -13.93 -9.54 -1.15
CA GLY A 32 -15.07 -8.66 -1.27
C GLY A 32 -15.58 -8.61 -2.71
N VAL A 33 -16.81 -9.07 -2.93
CA VAL A 33 -17.52 -8.88 -4.21
C VAL A 33 -18.33 -7.60 -4.12
N ALA A 34 -17.83 -6.54 -4.77
CA ALA A 34 -18.50 -5.25 -4.81
C ALA A 34 -19.78 -5.32 -5.65
N THR A 35 -20.88 -4.82 -5.09
CA THR A 35 -22.16 -4.64 -5.81
C THR A 35 -22.53 -3.17 -5.97
N SER A 36 -21.78 -2.28 -5.32
CA SER A 36 -21.87 -0.83 -5.45
C SER A 36 -20.52 -0.21 -5.18
N ILE A 37 -20.10 0.69 -6.07
CA ILE A 37 -18.87 1.47 -5.99
C ILE A 37 -19.18 2.94 -6.28
N ALA A 38 -18.46 3.85 -5.62
CA ALA A 38 -18.50 5.27 -6.00
C ALA A 38 -18.06 5.46 -7.46
N SER A 39 -18.66 6.44 -8.14
CA SER A 39 -18.46 6.67 -9.59
C SER A 39 -17.00 6.85 -9.98
N VAL A 40 -16.22 7.52 -9.13
CA VAL A 40 -14.78 7.74 -9.31
C VAL A 40 -13.99 6.45 -9.54
N PHE A 41 -14.43 5.32 -8.98
CA PHE A 41 -13.75 4.04 -9.16
C PHE A 41 -14.01 3.42 -10.54
N GLY A 42 -15.13 3.74 -11.18
CA GLY A 42 -15.41 3.34 -12.56
C GLY A 42 -14.58 4.07 -13.61
N GLU A 43 -13.87 5.13 -13.21
CA GLU A 43 -12.97 5.92 -14.08
C GLU A 43 -11.50 5.50 -13.95
N GLN A 44 -11.18 4.56 -13.04
CA GLN A 44 -9.82 4.09 -12.83
C GLN A 44 -9.47 2.92 -13.76
N PRO A 45 -8.20 2.77 -14.18
CA PRO A 45 -7.77 1.67 -15.05
C PRO A 45 -7.57 0.34 -14.29
N ILE A 46 -8.27 0.13 -13.17
CA ILE A 46 -8.14 -1.06 -12.31
C ILE A 46 -9.52 -1.63 -11.98
N ASP A 47 -9.61 -2.97 -11.90
CA ASP A 47 -10.86 -3.66 -11.58
C ASP A 47 -11.09 -3.83 -10.06
N GLY A 48 -10.03 -3.71 -9.25
CA GLY A 48 -10.10 -3.96 -7.82
C GLY A 48 -8.80 -3.70 -7.07
N ILE A 49 -8.80 -4.04 -5.78
CA ILE A 49 -7.69 -3.80 -4.85
C ILE A 49 -7.31 -5.11 -4.16
N LEU A 50 -6.02 -5.44 -4.17
CA LEU A 50 -5.44 -6.51 -3.38
C LEU A 50 -4.83 -5.92 -2.10
N GLY A 51 -5.50 -6.10 -0.96
CA GLY A 51 -5.02 -5.58 0.33
C GLY A 51 -3.78 -6.33 0.84
N LEU A 52 -2.69 -5.59 1.09
CA LEU A 52 -1.43 -6.11 1.64
C LEU A 52 -1.20 -5.69 3.11
N GLY A 53 -2.23 -5.16 3.77
CA GLY A 53 -2.18 -4.70 5.16
C GLY A 53 -2.28 -5.84 6.19
N TRP A 54 -2.23 -5.49 7.47
CA TRP A 54 -2.38 -6.45 8.56
C TRP A 54 -3.85 -6.88 8.76
N PRO A 55 -4.10 -8.12 9.24
CA PRO A 55 -5.46 -8.64 9.42
C PRO A 55 -6.39 -7.79 10.27
N VAL A 56 -5.86 -7.02 11.22
CA VAL A 56 -6.66 -6.19 12.13
C VAL A 56 -7.42 -5.06 11.41
N LEU A 57 -7.01 -4.68 10.20
CA LEU A 57 -7.72 -3.69 9.37
C LEU A 57 -8.74 -4.33 8.42
N ALA A 58 -8.80 -5.66 8.33
CA ALA A 58 -9.67 -6.32 7.38
C ALA A 58 -11.13 -6.25 7.83
N GLU A 59 -11.98 -5.67 6.98
CA GLU A 59 -13.42 -5.69 7.19
C GLU A 59 -13.96 -7.12 7.24
N ASP A 60 -14.97 -7.33 8.09
CA ASP A 60 -15.57 -8.64 8.35
C ASP A 60 -14.54 -9.71 8.83
N ASN A 61 -13.36 -9.30 9.33
CA ASN A 61 -12.25 -10.16 9.76
C ASN A 61 -11.75 -11.15 8.68
N VAL A 62 -11.87 -10.79 7.40
CA VAL A 62 -11.37 -11.61 6.30
C VAL A 62 -9.84 -11.69 6.36
N VAL A 63 -9.29 -12.91 6.37
CA VAL A 63 -7.83 -13.09 6.37
C VAL A 63 -7.25 -12.54 5.05
N PRO A 64 -6.32 -11.58 5.07
CA PRO A 64 -5.82 -11.01 3.83
C PRO A 64 -4.98 -12.03 3.02
N PRO A 65 -4.90 -11.88 1.70
CA PRO A 65 -4.27 -12.84 0.79
C PRO A 65 -2.87 -13.29 1.18
N ILE A 66 -1.99 -12.36 1.53
CA ILE A 66 -0.59 -12.68 1.85
C ILE A 66 -0.46 -13.51 3.12
N GLN A 67 -1.35 -13.31 4.11
CA GLN A 67 -1.32 -14.08 5.35
C GLN A 67 -1.65 -15.56 5.11
N ASN A 68 -2.55 -15.85 4.17
CA ASN A 68 -2.85 -17.23 3.77
C ASN A 68 -1.72 -17.88 2.96
N LEU A 69 -0.83 -17.08 2.37
CA LEU A 69 0.27 -17.55 1.52
C LEU A 69 1.62 -17.62 2.24
N LEU A 70 1.72 -17.21 3.51
CA LEU A 70 3.00 -17.10 4.23
C LEU A 70 3.83 -18.39 4.19
N ASP A 71 3.20 -19.55 4.37
CA ASP A 71 3.87 -20.86 4.38
C ASP A 71 4.35 -21.31 2.99
N GLN A 72 3.93 -20.60 1.92
CA GLN A 72 4.33 -20.86 0.54
C GLN A 72 5.43 -19.90 0.05
N LEU A 73 5.82 -18.90 0.86
CA LEU A 73 6.86 -17.95 0.50
C LEU A 73 8.24 -18.44 0.98
N ASP A 74 9.27 -18.25 0.14
CA ASP A 74 10.65 -18.55 0.53
C ASP A 74 11.10 -17.73 1.75
N GLN A 75 10.63 -16.48 1.84
CA GLN A 75 10.80 -15.60 2.98
C GLN A 75 9.49 -14.86 3.28
N PRO A 76 9.16 -14.53 4.54
CA PRO A 76 7.91 -13.87 4.91
C PRO A 76 7.95 -12.35 4.62
N ILE A 77 8.33 -11.98 3.40
CA ILE A 77 8.47 -10.60 2.93
C ILE A 77 7.88 -10.45 1.53
N PHE A 78 7.58 -9.21 1.17
CA PHE A 78 7.41 -8.79 -0.22
C PHE A 78 8.15 -7.49 -0.45
N THR A 79 8.56 -7.24 -1.68
CA THR A 79 9.17 -5.98 -2.10
C THR A 79 8.41 -5.38 -3.26
N VAL A 80 8.36 -4.04 -3.30
CA VAL A 80 7.63 -3.28 -4.30
C VAL A 80 8.58 -2.28 -4.92
N TRP A 81 8.82 -2.43 -6.22
CA TRP A 81 9.52 -1.46 -7.04
C TRP A 81 8.51 -0.79 -7.97
N LEU A 82 8.52 0.54 -8.01
CA LEU A 82 7.67 1.34 -8.90
C LEU A 82 8.57 2.21 -9.77
N ASP A 83 8.46 2.08 -11.09
CA ASP A 83 9.20 2.91 -12.01
C ASP A 83 8.58 4.32 -12.03
N ARG A 84 9.44 5.34 -11.86
CA ARG A 84 9.06 6.75 -11.81
C ARG A 84 9.03 7.41 -13.19
N HIS A 85 9.49 6.71 -14.24
CA HIS A 85 9.70 7.27 -15.57
C HIS A 85 8.74 6.73 -16.63
N VAL A 86 7.94 5.70 -16.30
CA VAL A 86 6.99 5.10 -17.23
C VAL A 86 5.65 5.81 -17.13
N LEU A 87 5.17 6.35 -18.24
CA LEU A 87 3.82 6.90 -18.35
C LEU A 87 2.80 5.78 -18.63
N PRO A 88 1.53 5.89 -18.17
CA PRO A 88 0.52 4.84 -18.31
C PRO A 88 0.26 4.33 -19.75
N LEU A 89 0.60 5.13 -20.77
CA LEU A 89 0.41 4.80 -22.18
C LEU A 89 1.65 4.16 -22.82
N GLU A 90 2.76 4.06 -22.09
CA GLU A 90 3.96 3.40 -22.56
C GLU A 90 3.86 1.89 -22.31
N ASN A 91 4.06 1.09 -23.36
CA ASN A 91 4.11 -0.37 -23.24
C ASN A 91 5.45 -0.82 -22.62
N LYS A 92 5.71 -0.38 -21.38
CA LYS A 92 6.90 -0.65 -20.59
C LYS A 92 6.48 -1.14 -19.20
N LEU A 93 7.40 -1.80 -18.50
CA LEU A 93 7.18 -2.26 -17.14
C LEU A 93 7.11 -1.06 -16.19
N GLY A 94 5.94 -0.76 -15.63
CA GLY A 94 5.75 0.36 -14.69
C GLY A 94 6.16 0.05 -13.24
N GLY A 95 6.44 -1.21 -12.92
CA GLY A 95 6.81 -1.65 -11.58
C GLY A 95 6.80 -3.17 -11.44
N LEU A 96 7.22 -3.65 -10.28
CA LEU A 96 7.28 -5.07 -9.92
C LEU A 96 6.94 -5.24 -8.44
N ILE A 97 6.14 -6.26 -8.12
CA ILE A 97 5.99 -6.76 -6.77
C ILE A 97 6.59 -8.16 -6.72
N THR A 98 7.53 -8.37 -5.80
CA THR A 98 8.16 -9.67 -5.56
C THR A 98 7.66 -10.21 -4.24
N PHE A 99 6.99 -11.36 -4.26
CA PHE A 99 6.56 -12.08 -3.05
C PHE A 99 7.60 -13.14 -2.70
N GLY A 100 8.03 -13.20 -1.44
CA GLY A 100 8.97 -14.22 -0.97
C GLY A 100 10.45 -13.87 -1.05
N ALA A 101 10.82 -12.72 -1.61
CA ALA A 101 12.22 -12.32 -1.78
C ALA A 101 12.40 -10.80 -1.88
N LEU A 102 13.67 -10.37 -1.73
CA LEU A 102 14.11 -9.04 -2.14
C LEU A 102 14.29 -9.00 -3.66
N ASP A 103 13.86 -7.90 -4.28
CA ASP A 103 14.16 -7.61 -5.69
C ASP A 103 15.58 -7.05 -5.84
N ASN A 104 16.56 -7.92 -6.06
CA ASN A 104 17.95 -7.52 -6.25
C ASN A 104 18.25 -6.90 -7.64
N ALA A 105 17.27 -6.88 -8.55
CA ALA A 105 17.45 -6.32 -9.88
C ALA A 105 17.08 -4.83 -9.91
N ASN A 106 16.02 -4.44 -9.20
CA ASN A 106 15.50 -3.07 -9.24
C ASN A 106 15.65 -2.29 -7.92
N CYS A 107 15.91 -2.96 -6.79
CA CYS A 107 16.15 -2.31 -5.50
C CYS A 107 17.65 -2.29 -5.14
N ASP A 108 18.01 -1.43 -4.19
CA ASP A 108 19.36 -1.40 -3.62
C ASP A 108 19.69 -2.72 -2.90
N ALA A 109 20.96 -3.09 -2.89
CA ALA A 109 21.44 -4.28 -2.21
C ALA A 109 21.44 -4.11 -0.68
N GLU A 110 21.54 -2.88 -0.19
CA GLU A 110 21.47 -2.56 1.24
C GLU A 110 20.05 -2.15 1.63
N VAL A 111 19.50 -2.81 2.67
CA VAL A 111 18.13 -2.56 3.17
C VAL A 111 18.21 -2.08 4.61
N ASP A 112 17.77 -0.84 4.83
CA ASP A 112 17.58 -0.28 6.16
C ASP A 112 16.22 -0.69 6.74
N TYR A 113 16.23 -1.58 7.72
CA TYR A 113 15.02 -2.02 8.40
C TYR A 113 14.65 -1.11 9.58
N VAL A 114 13.36 -0.81 9.68
CA VAL A 114 12.75 -0.15 10.83
C VAL A 114 11.70 -1.04 11.45
N THR A 115 11.67 -1.11 12.78
CA THR A 115 10.68 -1.91 13.51
C THR A 115 9.33 -1.21 13.44
N LEU A 116 8.28 -1.98 13.13
CA LEU A 116 6.92 -1.47 13.16
C LEU A 116 6.53 -1.05 14.59
N SER A 117 5.94 0.13 14.72
CA SER A 117 5.39 0.63 15.99
C SER A 117 4.01 0.03 16.28
N SER A 118 3.28 -0.39 15.24
CA SER A 118 1.99 -1.06 15.33
C SER A 118 1.79 -2.01 14.16
N LYS A 119 1.18 -3.18 14.41
CA LYS A 119 0.74 -4.13 13.36
C LYS A 119 -0.71 -3.86 12.92
N THR A 120 -1.02 -2.59 12.71
CA THR A 120 -2.30 -2.14 12.13
C THR A 120 -2.07 -1.79 10.67
N TYR A 121 -1.29 -0.75 10.42
CA TYR A 121 -0.75 -0.40 9.11
C TYR A 121 0.70 -0.89 8.98
N TRP A 122 1.33 -0.69 7.82
CA TRP A 122 2.79 -0.73 7.69
C TRP A 122 3.40 0.52 8.32
N GLN A 123 3.20 0.65 9.64
CA GLN A 123 3.48 1.83 10.43
C GLN A 123 4.81 1.72 11.18
N PHE A 124 5.64 2.75 11.11
CA PHE A 124 6.92 2.84 11.80
C PHE A 124 7.19 4.25 12.35
N PRO A 125 8.00 4.38 13.41
CA PRO A 125 8.30 5.68 13.99
C PRO A 125 9.34 6.43 13.16
N MET A 126 9.16 7.74 13.02
CA MET A 126 10.12 8.67 12.42
C MET A 126 10.47 9.76 13.44
N THR A 127 11.76 10.07 13.59
CA THR A 127 12.23 11.03 14.61
C THR A 127 12.23 12.47 14.13
N SER A 128 12.48 12.68 12.84
CA SER A 128 12.57 14.00 12.21
C SER A 128 12.52 13.87 10.69
N PHE A 129 12.14 14.94 10.01
CA PHE A 129 12.28 15.06 8.56
C PHE A 129 12.56 16.51 8.15
N SER A 130 13.05 16.70 6.92
CA SER A 130 13.27 18.02 6.35
C SER A 130 12.89 18.07 4.88
N VAL A 131 12.43 19.23 4.42
CA VAL A 131 12.11 19.53 3.03
C VAL A 131 12.55 20.97 2.74
N GLY A 132 13.56 21.13 1.87
CA GLY A 132 14.18 22.43 1.64
C GLY A 132 14.70 23.04 2.95
N THR A 133 14.25 24.25 3.29
CA THR A 133 14.61 24.92 4.56
C THR A 133 13.65 24.61 5.72
N TYR A 134 12.60 23.81 5.50
CA TYR A 134 11.71 23.36 6.58
C TYR A 134 12.29 22.10 7.24
N SER A 135 12.29 22.07 8.57
CA SER A 135 12.66 20.90 9.35
C SER A 135 11.66 20.69 10.48
N SER A 136 11.28 19.44 10.72
CA SER A 136 10.52 19.02 11.89
C SER A 136 11.34 18.01 12.68
N ASN A 137 11.51 18.25 13.98
CA ASN A 137 12.13 17.33 14.94
C ASN A 137 11.08 16.68 15.85
N THR A 138 9.82 16.71 15.43
CA THR A 138 8.73 16.04 16.12
C THR A 138 8.76 14.57 15.76
N LYS A 139 8.69 13.70 16.76
CA LYS A 139 8.48 12.26 16.54
C LYS A 139 7.08 12.05 15.99
N GLU A 140 6.99 11.37 14.87
CA GLU A 140 5.74 11.10 14.16
C GLU A 140 5.65 9.60 13.83
N GLU A 141 4.43 9.13 13.69
CA GLU A 141 4.13 7.80 13.16
C GLU A 141 3.91 7.89 11.64
N VAL A 142 4.61 7.06 10.88
CA VAL A 142 4.59 7.08 9.41
C VAL A 142 4.07 5.76 8.90
N ILE A 143 3.31 5.79 7.81
CA ILE A 143 2.82 4.59 7.13
C ILE A 143 3.44 4.53 5.73
N SER A 144 3.94 3.36 5.34
CA SER A 144 4.20 3.06 3.94
C SER A 144 2.91 2.53 3.29
N ASP A 145 2.37 3.27 2.33
CA ASP A 145 1.12 2.94 1.65
C ASP A 145 1.30 2.96 0.12
N THR A 146 1.35 1.77 -0.48
CA THR A 146 1.47 1.60 -1.94
C THR A 146 0.19 1.99 -2.70
N GLY A 147 -0.93 2.18 -1.99
CA GLY A 147 -2.21 2.60 -2.59
C GLY A 147 -2.34 4.11 -2.77
N THR A 148 -1.46 4.92 -2.14
CA THR A 148 -1.52 6.38 -2.19
C THR A 148 -0.35 6.94 -2.99
N SER A 149 -0.63 7.75 -4.02
CA SER A 149 0.41 8.30 -4.90
C SER A 149 1.17 9.50 -4.32
N TRP A 150 0.61 10.20 -3.33
CA TRP A 150 1.16 11.45 -2.78
C TRP A 150 1.61 11.24 -1.34
N ILE A 151 2.65 11.96 -0.91
CA ILE A 151 3.03 11.99 0.51
C ILE A 151 2.04 12.86 1.28
N GLY A 152 1.34 12.24 2.24
CA GLY A 152 0.52 12.94 3.22
C GLY A 152 1.32 13.38 4.45
N ALA A 153 0.99 14.53 5.02
CA ALA A 153 1.60 15.02 6.27
C ALA A 153 0.59 15.87 7.07
N PRO A 154 0.81 16.06 8.39
CA PRO A 154 -0.03 16.95 9.19
C PRO A 154 -0.10 18.36 8.58
N ALA A 155 -1.28 19.01 8.68
CA ALA A 155 -1.51 20.32 8.06
C ALA A 155 -0.48 21.39 8.46
N ALA A 156 0.02 21.35 9.71
CA ALA A 156 1.05 22.25 10.19
C ALA A 156 2.39 22.05 9.44
N ALA A 157 2.77 20.80 9.20
CA ALA A 157 3.96 20.45 8.42
C ALA A 157 3.81 20.90 6.97
N VAL A 158 2.69 20.58 6.32
CA VAL A 158 2.42 20.99 4.93
C VAL A 158 2.50 22.52 4.79
N LYS A 159 1.89 23.27 5.71
CA LYS A 159 1.96 24.74 5.70
C LYS A 159 3.41 25.26 5.82
N GLY A 160 4.23 24.61 6.66
CA GLY A 160 5.65 24.93 6.79
C GLY A 160 6.44 24.65 5.51
N ILE A 161 6.20 23.50 4.88
CA ILE A 161 6.82 23.10 3.61
C ILE A 161 6.42 24.06 2.48
N VAL A 162 5.14 24.42 2.36
CA VAL A 162 4.66 25.37 1.35
C VAL A 162 5.35 26.72 1.51
N LYS A 163 5.49 27.23 2.75
CA LYS A 163 6.21 28.48 3.02
C LYS A 163 7.70 28.38 2.66
N ALA A 164 8.36 27.25 2.95
CA ALA A 164 9.78 27.05 2.69
C ALA A 164 10.12 26.86 1.20
N THR A 165 9.21 26.25 0.44
CA THR A 165 9.41 25.94 -0.98
C THR A 165 8.87 27.03 -1.91
N GLY A 166 7.97 27.89 -1.43
CA GLY A 166 7.29 28.88 -2.26
C GLY A 166 6.23 28.28 -3.18
N ALA A 167 5.80 27.04 -2.93
CA ALA A 167 4.69 26.40 -3.64
C ALA A 167 3.40 27.25 -3.49
N LYS A 168 2.56 27.26 -4.53
CA LYS A 168 1.32 28.03 -4.60
C LYS A 168 0.11 27.11 -4.73
#